data_AF-A0A2E7D8W3-F1
#
_entry.id   AF-A0A2E7D8W3-F1
#
_cell.length_a   1.000
_cell.length_b   1.000
_cell.length_c   1.000
_cell.angle_alpha   90.00
_cell.angle_beta   90.00
_cell.angle_gamma   90.00
#
_symmetry.space_group_name_H-M   'P 1'
#
loop_
_entity.id
_entity.type
_entity.pdbx_description
1 polymer ?
#
loop_
_entity_poly.entity_id
_entity_poly.type
_entity_poly.pdbx_seq_one_letter_code
_entity_poly.pdbx_strand_id
1 'polypeptide(L)'
;MQAISNTPAIINTDIINTDAEFQAIRDNWNKLWQQAQAPIGLQWDWIAAVHAAHGTNRQHFHAVVRQNDEVAGIFPAALEDGKLIGAGMPRADSMDLLCTESDKASVAVEILKAFADAP
;
A
#
# COMPACT_ATOMS: atom_id res chain seq x y z
N MET A 1 24.00 -29.86 10.63
CA MET A 1 24.10 -28.42 10.28
C MET A 1 23.44 -28.24 8.93
N GLN A 2 22.22 -27.67 8.89
CA GLN A 2 21.60 -27.28 7.62
C GLN A 2 22.14 -25.90 7.25
N ALA A 3 22.66 -25.75 6.03
CA ALA A 3 23.07 -24.46 5.51
C ALA A 3 21.81 -23.60 5.31
N ILE A 4 21.73 -22.49 6.04
CA ILE A 4 20.71 -21.47 5.83
C ILE A 4 21.11 -20.79 4.52
N SER A 5 20.40 -21.11 3.44
CA SER A 5 20.61 -20.45 2.15
C SER A 5 20.04 -19.04 2.25
N ASN A 6 20.90 -18.06 2.55
CA ASN A 6 20.55 -16.63 2.56
C ASN A 6 20.40 -16.12 1.12
N THR A 7 19.41 -16.64 0.39
CA THR A 7 18.99 -15.96 -0.83
C THR A 7 18.28 -14.69 -0.40
N PRO A 8 18.77 -13.50 -0.77
CA PRO A 8 18.09 -12.26 -0.43
C PRO A 8 16.69 -12.29 -1.04
N ALA A 9 15.68 -11.92 -0.24
CA ALA A 9 14.31 -11.81 -0.73
C ALA A 9 14.28 -10.82 -1.90
N ILE A 10 13.64 -11.19 -3.00
CA ILE A 10 13.42 -10.26 -4.11
C ILE A 10 12.32 -9.32 -3.67
N ILE A 11 12.62 -8.02 -3.65
CA ILE A 11 11.66 -6.98 -3.26
C ILE A 11 11.38 -6.08 -4.45
N ASN A 12 10.11 -5.97 -4.83
CA ASN A 12 9.64 -5.12 -5.92
C ASN A 12 8.50 -4.23 -5.41
N THR A 13 8.40 -3.00 -5.93
CA THR A 13 7.30 -2.09 -5.62
C THR A 13 6.60 -1.66 -6.89
N ASP A 14 5.28 -1.84 -6.93
CA ASP A 14 4.44 -1.34 -8.00
C ASP A 14 3.58 -0.18 -7.51
N ILE A 15 3.35 0.82 -8.36
CA ILE A 15 2.36 1.86 -8.13
C ILE A 15 1.07 1.46 -8.86
N ILE A 16 0.00 1.31 -8.08
CA ILE A 16 -1.34 1.00 -8.59
C ILE A 16 -2.11 2.29 -8.78
N ASN A 17 -2.50 2.56 -10.02
CA ASN A 17 -3.12 3.82 -10.41
C ASN A 17 -4.39 3.67 -11.26
N THR A 18 -4.83 2.44 -11.52
CA THR A 18 -6.11 2.16 -12.17
C THR A 18 -7.11 1.46 -11.24
N ASP A 19 -8.40 1.63 -11.54
CA ASP A 19 -9.46 0.92 -10.82
C ASP A 19 -9.29 -0.60 -10.92
N ALA A 20 -8.92 -1.12 -12.10
CA ALA A 20 -8.76 -2.54 -12.33
C ALA A 20 -7.66 -3.15 -11.44
N GLU A 21 -6.51 -2.48 -11.33
CA GLU A 21 -5.42 -2.89 -10.44
C GLU A 21 -5.82 -2.75 -8.96
N PHE A 22 -6.54 -1.69 -8.59
CA PHE A 22 -7.05 -1.49 -7.24
C PHE A 22 -8.04 -2.59 -6.82
N GLN A 23 -8.89 -3.06 -7.75
CA GLN A 23 -9.76 -4.21 -7.52
C GLN A 23 -8.95 -5.52 -7.38
N ALA A 24 -7.91 -5.70 -8.19
CA ALA A 24 -7.11 -6.92 -8.21
C ALA A 24 -6.35 -7.19 -6.90
N ILE A 25 -6.05 -6.15 -6.11
CA ILE A 25 -5.33 -6.29 -4.82
C ILE A 25 -6.24 -6.46 -3.60
N ARG A 26 -7.57 -6.48 -3.77
CA ARG A 26 -8.55 -6.49 -2.66
C ARG A 26 -8.26 -7.56 -1.61
N ASP A 27 -8.02 -8.79 -2.04
CA ASP A 27 -7.83 -9.92 -1.13
C ASP A 27 -6.51 -9.81 -0.35
N ASN A 28 -5.43 -9.38 -1.02
CA ASN A 28 -4.14 -9.11 -0.37
C ASN A 28 -4.24 -7.95 0.63
N TRP A 29 -4.97 -6.90 0.26
CA TRP A 29 -5.23 -5.77 1.14
C TRP A 29 -5.96 -6.20 2.41
N ASN A 30 -7.08 -6.92 2.27
CA ASN A 30 -7.87 -7.38 3.41
C ASN A 30 -7.07 -8.33 4.31
N LYS A 31 -6.25 -9.21 3.71
CA LYS A 31 -5.33 -10.08 4.47
C LYS A 31 -4.35 -9.25 5.30
N LEU A 32 -3.66 -8.27 4.70
CA LEU A 32 -2.72 -7.42 5.41
C LEU A 32 -3.39 -6.57 6.49
N TRP A 33 -4.58 -6.03 6.21
CA TRP A 33 -5.36 -5.26 7.18
C TRP A 33 -5.70 -6.08 8.43
N GLN A 34 -6.11 -7.34 8.26
CA GLN A 34 -6.36 -8.26 9.37
C GLN A 34 -5.07 -8.61 10.13
N GLN A 35 -3.98 -8.92 9.42
CA GLN A 35 -2.70 -9.29 10.03
C GLN A 35 -2.08 -8.14 10.82
N ALA A 36 -2.14 -6.91 10.28
CA ALA A 36 -1.63 -5.70 10.92
C ALA A 36 -2.55 -5.19 12.04
N GLN A 37 -3.77 -5.72 12.17
CA GLN A 37 -4.82 -5.18 13.04
C GLN A 37 -5.04 -3.67 12.81
N ALA A 38 -5.06 -3.29 11.54
CA ALA A 38 -5.03 -1.90 11.13
C ALA A 38 -6.37 -1.18 11.41
N PRO A 39 -6.37 0.16 11.54
CA PRO A 39 -7.59 0.94 11.74
C PRO A 39 -8.59 0.79 10.58
N ILE A 40 -9.88 1.02 10.86
CA ILE A 40 -10.96 0.94 9.86
C ILE A 40 -10.74 1.88 8.66
N GLY A 41 -10.06 3.02 8.87
CA GLY A 41 -9.71 3.96 7.81
C GLY A 41 -8.78 3.39 6.73
N LEU A 42 -8.16 2.23 6.99
CA LEU A 42 -7.32 1.50 6.04
C LEU A 42 -8.01 0.22 5.52
N GLN A 43 -9.26 -0.04 5.88
CA GLN A 43 -10.01 -1.17 5.32
C GLN A 43 -10.29 -0.93 3.83
N TRP A 44 -10.16 -1.95 2.98
CA TRP A 44 -10.32 -1.79 1.53
C TRP A 44 -11.69 -1.17 1.16
N ASP A 45 -12.78 -1.65 1.76
CA ASP A 45 -14.12 -1.13 1.45
C ASP A 45 -14.28 0.35 1.85
N TRP A 46 -13.58 0.79 2.89
CA TRP A 46 -13.54 2.21 3.29
C TRP A 46 -12.79 3.05 2.25
N ILE A 47 -11.60 2.60 1.82
CA ILE A 47 -10.82 3.27 0.76
C ILE A 47 -11.63 3.37 -0.54
N ALA A 48 -12.28 2.27 -0.94
CA ALA A 48 -13.12 2.22 -2.13
C ALA A 48 -14.29 3.22 -2.03
N ALA A 49 -14.95 3.30 -0.87
CA ALA A 49 -16.03 4.26 -0.64
C ALA A 49 -15.53 5.72 -0.68
N VAL A 50 -14.37 6.02 -0.09
CA VAL A 50 -13.76 7.36 -0.14
C VAL A 50 -13.43 7.74 -1.59
N HIS A 51 -12.80 6.84 -2.37
CA HIS A 51 -12.53 7.10 -3.78
C HIS A 51 -13.83 7.35 -4.57
N ALA A 52 -14.85 6.51 -4.38
CA ALA A 52 -16.14 6.67 -5.06
C ALA A 52 -16.83 8.00 -4.71
N ALA A 53 -16.72 8.46 -3.47
CA ALA A 53 -17.32 9.72 -3.02
C ALA A 53 -16.60 10.97 -3.59
N HIS A 54 -15.28 10.90 -3.76
CA HIS A 54 -14.49 12.00 -4.32
C HIS A 54 -14.39 11.98 -5.86
N GLY A 55 -14.73 10.84 -6.48
CA GLY A 55 -14.79 10.68 -7.93
C GLY A 55 -13.46 11.00 -8.61
N THR A 56 -13.52 11.74 -9.72
CA THR A 56 -12.35 12.09 -10.53
C THR A 56 -11.35 13.01 -9.83
N ASN A 57 -11.69 13.60 -8.69
CA ASN A 57 -10.79 14.48 -7.94
C ASN A 57 -9.70 13.70 -7.19
N ARG A 58 -9.85 12.37 -7.05
CA ARG A 58 -8.85 11.51 -6.41
C ARG A 58 -8.53 10.29 -7.25
N GLN A 59 -7.33 10.27 -7.78
CA GLN A 59 -6.82 9.13 -8.54
C GLN A 59 -6.16 8.13 -7.59
N HIS A 60 -6.30 6.83 -7.86
CA HIS A 60 -5.56 5.79 -7.16
C HIS A 60 -4.05 6.02 -7.31
N PHE A 61 -3.29 5.87 -6.23
CA PHE A 61 -1.83 5.98 -6.27
C PHE A 61 -1.20 5.16 -5.13
N HIS A 62 -1.60 3.89 -5.03
CA HIS A 62 -1.20 3.03 -3.92
C HIS A 62 0.12 2.34 -4.25
N ALA A 63 1.11 2.41 -3.35
CA ALA A 63 2.34 1.65 -3.52
C ALA A 63 2.17 0.24 -2.92
N VAL A 64 2.54 -0.79 -3.67
CA VAL A 64 2.43 -2.19 -3.25
C VAL A 64 3.80 -2.85 -3.31
N VAL A 65 4.33 -3.17 -2.13
CA VAL A 65 5.61 -3.87 -1.95
C VAL A 65 5.37 -5.37 -1.96
N ARG A 66 6.11 -6.08 -2.81
CA ARG A 66 6.09 -7.55 -2.89
C ARG A 66 7.42 -8.12 -2.46
N GLN A 67 7.38 -9.19 -1.68
CA GLN A 67 8.53 -10.01 -1.31
C GLN A 67 8.27 -11.43 -1.79
N ASN A 68 9.12 -11.94 -2.70
CA ASN A 68 8.97 -13.28 -3.29
C ASN A 68 7.55 -13.53 -3.86
N ASP A 69 7.04 -12.60 -4.67
CA ASP A 69 5.69 -12.60 -5.28
C ASP A 69 4.49 -12.46 -4.32
N GLU A 70 4.73 -12.41 -3.01
CA GLU A 70 3.68 -12.12 -2.01
C GLU A 70 3.64 -10.62 -1.68
N VAL A 71 2.44 -10.06 -1.54
CA VAL A 71 2.29 -8.66 -1.10
C VAL A 71 2.66 -8.55 0.38
N ALA A 72 3.76 -7.87 0.67
CA ALA A 72 4.31 -7.69 2.01
C ALA A 72 3.86 -6.37 2.67
N GLY A 73 3.51 -5.37 1.85
CA GLY A 73 3.05 -4.09 2.36
C GLY A 73 2.33 -3.24 1.33
N ILE A 74 1.42 -2.40 1.80
CA ILE A 74 0.70 -1.43 0.97
C ILE A 74 0.78 -0.06 1.64
N PHE A 75 1.03 0.98 0.86
CA PHE A 75 0.82 2.37 1.27
C PHE A 75 -0.43 2.93 0.59
N PRO A 76 -1.53 3.13 1.35
CA PRO A 76 -2.80 3.60 0.79
C PRO A 76 -2.76 5.09 0.45
N ALA A 77 -2.59 5.45 -0.82
CA ALA A 77 -2.47 6.85 -1.23
C ALA A 77 -3.28 7.18 -2.48
N ALA A 78 -3.52 8.48 -2.66
CA ALA A 78 -4.22 9.03 -3.80
C ALA A 78 -3.53 10.30 -4.29
N LEU A 79 -3.70 10.62 -5.56
CA LEU A 79 -3.34 11.93 -6.11
C LEU A 79 -4.57 12.84 -6.12
N GLU A 80 -4.43 14.02 -5.51
CA GLU A 80 -5.40 15.11 -5.52
C GLU A 80 -4.65 16.40 -5.88
N ASP A 81 -5.05 17.06 -6.97
CA ASP A 81 -4.40 18.29 -7.48
C ASP A 81 -2.87 18.19 -7.63
N GLY A 82 -2.38 17.03 -8.12
CA GLY A 82 -0.96 16.77 -8.32
C GLY A 82 -0.17 16.54 -7.02
N LYS A 83 -0.87 16.37 -5.89
CA LYS A 83 -0.25 16.08 -4.59
C LYS A 83 -0.61 14.68 -4.14
N LEU A 84 0.39 13.97 -3.62
CA LEU A 84 0.18 12.71 -2.94
C LEU A 84 -0.45 12.96 -1.57
N ILE A 85 -1.61 12.36 -1.35
CA ILE A 85 -2.36 12.44 -0.11
C ILE A 85 -2.72 11.05 0.39
N GLY A 86 -3.15 10.98 1.64
CA GLY A 86 -3.69 9.75 2.19
C GLY A 86 -5.06 9.38 1.64
N ALA A 87 -5.22 8.10 1.25
CA ALA A 87 -6.48 7.63 0.67
C ALA A 87 -7.58 7.40 1.71
N GLY A 88 -7.22 7.14 2.97
CA GLY A 88 -8.17 6.66 3.98
C GLY A 88 -8.88 7.74 4.79
N MET A 89 -8.19 8.79 5.22
CA MET A 89 -8.81 9.83 6.02
C MET A 89 -8.38 11.21 5.53
N PRO A 90 -9.28 12.00 4.94
CA PRO A 90 -8.94 13.37 4.59
C PRO A 90 -8.59 14.12 5.88
N ARG A 91 -7.30 14.51 6.00
CA ARG A 91 -6.71 15.28 7.13
C ARG A 91 -6.29 14.49 8.37
N ALA A 92 -6.12 13.16 8.29
CA ALA A 92 -5.49 12.42 9.39
C ALA A 92 -3.99 12.24 9.14
N ASP A 93 -3.19 12.56 10.16
CA ASP A 93 -1.74 12.35 10.18
C ASP A 93 -1.37 10.88 10.47
N SER A 94 -2.37 10.02 10.68
CA SER A 94 -2.23 8.62 11.08
C SER A 94 -2.24 7.65 9.90
N MET A 95 -1.72 8.09 8.76
CA MET A 95 -1.54 7.25 7.58
C MET A 95 -0.40 6.27 7.86
N ASP A 96 -0.75 5.04 8.23
CA ASP A 96 0.23 3.99 8.50
C ASP A 96 0.34 3.03 7.32
N LEU A 97 1.50 2.38 7.23
CA LEU A 97 1.76 1.32 6.28
C LEU A 97 0.88 0.11 6.62
N LEU A 98 0.24 -0.46 5.62
CA LEU A 98 -0.49 -1.71 5.76
C LEU A 98 0.49 -2.87 5.59
N CYS A 99 1.17 -3.24 6.66
CA CYS A 99 2.11 -4.35 6.71
C CYS A 99 2.23 -4.91 8.14
N THR A 100 2.92 -6.03 8.31
CA THR A 100 3.24 -6.51 9.66
C THR A 100 4.31 -5.61 10.30
N GLU A 101 4.39 -5.61 11.63
CA GLU A 101 5.42 -4.82 12.34
C GLU A 101 6.85 -5.29 12.03
N SER A 102 7.06 -6.59 11.77
CA SER A 102 8.38 -7.11 11.39
C SER A 102 8.85 -6.60 10.02
N ASP A 103 7.92 -6.28 9.12
CA ASP A 103 8.23 -5.85 7.75
C ASP A 103 8.19 -4.32 7.56
N LYS A 104 7.73 -3.58 8.58
CA LYS A 104 7.47 -2.14 8.48
C LYS A 104 8.67 -1.33 7.98
N ALA A 105 9.87 -1.62 8.49
CA ALA A 105 11.08 -0.89 8.09
C ALA A 105 11.49 -1.16 6.62
N SER A 106 11.43 -2.42 6.17
CA SER A 106 11.80 -2.77 4.79
C SER A 106 10.77 -2.26 3.79
N VAL A 107 9.47 -2.40 4.11
CA VAL A 107 8.36 -1.87 3.31
C VAL A 107 8.47 -0.35 3.16
N ALA A 108 8.74 0.38 4.25
CA ALA A 108 8.89 1.84 4.23
C ALA A 108 10.00 2.31 3.26
N VAL A 109 11.17 1.66 3.29
CA VAL A 109 12.31 1.99 2.43
C VAL A 109 11.94 1.82 0.95
N GLU A 110 11.27 0.73 0.59
CA GLU A 110 10.92 0.45 -0.80
C GLU A 110 9.84 1.39 -1.34
N ILE A 111 8.92 1.83 -0.48
CA ILE A 111 7.93 2.86 -0.86
C ILE A 111 8.60 4.21 -1.09
N LEU A 112 9.53 4.61 -0.22
CA LEU A 112 10.27 5.86 -0.38
C LEU A 112 11.08 5.88 -1.68
N LYS A 113 11.71 4.76 -2.05
CA LYS A 113 12.39 4.62 -3.35
C LYS A 113 11.40 4.76 -4.51
N ALA A 114 10.29 4.04 -4.47
CA ALA A 114 9.29 4.07 -5.53
C ALA A 114 8.71 5.48 -5.75
N PHE A 115 8.51 6.27 -4.69
CA PHE A 115 8.05 7.65 -4.81
C PHE A 115 9.14 8.65 -5.19
N ALA A 116 10.41 8.39 -4.88
CA ALA A 116 11.51 9.22 -5.36
C ALA A 116 11.68 9.11 -6.89
N ASP A 117 11.35 7.94 -7.45
CA ASP A 117 11.41 7.67 -8.89
C ASP A 117 10.08 7.95 -9.62
N ALA A 118 9.01 8.30 -8.88
CA ALA A 118 7.72 8.64 -9.45
C ALA A 118 7.75 10.05 -10.09
N PRO A 119 7.14 10.23 -11.28
CA PRO A 119 7.16 11.49 -12.04
C PRO A 119 6.43 12.66 -11.35
#